data_AF-A0ABD5Y221-F1
#
_entry.id   AF-A0ABD5Y221-F1
#
_cell.length_a   1.000
_cell.length_b   1.000
_cell.length_c   1.000
_cell.angle_alpha   90.00
_cell.angle_beta   90.00
_cell.angle_gamma   90.00
#
_symmetry.space_group_name_H-M   'P 1'
#
loop_
_entity.id
_entity.type
_entity.pdbx_description
1 polymer ?
#
loop_
_entity_poly.entity_id
_entity_poly.type
_entity_poly.pdbx_seq_one_letter_code
_entity_poly.pdbx_strand_id
1 'polypeptide(L)' 'MAYQFECAAPDCVFLIRAADEEEVIAQVQRHSEERHEKSPPPEDVIRERMETVDVE' A
#
# COMPACT_ATOMS: atom_id res chain seq x y z
N MET A 1 9.68 -6.99 -12.16
CA MET A 1 8.48 -6.18 -11.82
C MET A 1 8.46 -5.95 -10.33
N ALA A 2 7.90 -4.83 -9.90
CA ALA A 2 7.63 -4.49 -8.52
C ALA A 2 6.19 -4.00 -8.40
N TYR A 3 5.69 -3.95 -7.19
CA TYR A 3 4.37 -3.53 -6.81
C TYR A 3 4.47 -2.23 -6.04
N GLN A 4 3.60 -1.29 -6.36
CA GLN A 4 3.58 0.05 -5.80
C GLN A 4 2.21 0.36 -5.22
N PHE A 5 2.17 1.08 -4.10
CA PHE A 5 0.93 1.64 -3.56
C PHE A 5 1.17 3.03 -2.97
N GLU A 6 0.22 3.94 -3.22
CA GLU A 6 0.18 5.30 -2.69
C GLU A 6 -1.04 5.50 -1.78
N CYS A 7 -0.80 5.99 -0.57
CA CYS A 7 -1.87 6.32 0.37
C CYS A 7 -2.65 7.56 -0.12
N ALA A 8 -3.99 7.46 -0.15
CA ALA A 8 -4.87 8.56 -0.56
C ALA A 8 -5.45 9.36 0.64
N ALA A 9 -4.95 9.11 1.85
CA ALA A 9 -5.39 9.90 3.01
C ALA A 9 -4.90 11.35 2.88
N PRO A 10 -5.71 12.35 3.29
CA PRO A 10 -5.28 13.74 3.28
C PRO A 10 -4.02 13.90 4.14
N ASP A 11 -3.08 14.71 3.64
CA ASP A 11 -1.80 15.01 4.30
C ASP A 11 -0.92 13.76 4.58
N CYS A 12 -1.14 12.66 3.85
CA CYS A 12 -0.29 11.46 3.92
C CYS A 12 0.57 11.32 2.67
N VAL A 13 1.88 11.18 2.85
CA VAL A 13 2.87 11.01 1.76
C VAL A 13 3.42 9.58 1.69
N PHE A 14 2.70 8.62 2.29
CA PHE A 14 3.14 7.23 2.31
C PHE A 14 3.05 6.62 0.91
N LEU A 15 4.21 6.20 0.41
CA LEU A 15 4.37 5.43 -0.81
C LEU A 15 5.25 4.23 -0.49
N ILE A 16 4.84 3.06 -0.95
CA ILE A 16 5.65 1.85 -0.86
C ILE A 16 5.82 1.22 -2.23
N ARG A 17 7.02 0.69 -2.47
CA ARG A 17 7.35 -0.14 -3.63
C ARG A 17 8.11 -1.39 -3.15
N ALA A 18 7.62 -2.57 -3.48
CA ALA A 18 8.22 -3.85 -3.10
C ALA A 18 8.22 -4.85 -4.26
N ALA A 19 9.04 -5.89 -4.19
CA ALA A 19 9.05 -6.96 -5.20
C ALA A 19 7.91 -7.97 -5.01
N ASP A 20 7.28 -7.95 -3.83
CA ASP A 20 6.20 -8.85 -3.42
C ASP A 20 4.93 -8.05 -3.14
N GLU A 21 3.81 -8.49 -3.70
CA GLU A 21 2.47 -7.92 -3.48
C GLU A 21 2.06 -8.03 -2.00
N GLU A 22 2.34 -9.17 -1.37
CA GLU A 22 1.95 -9.44 0.02
C GLU A 22 2.69 -8.50 0.99
N GLU A 23 3.93 -8.12 0.65
CA GLU A 23 4.68 -7.12 1.41
C GLU A 23 4.02 -5.74 1.33
N VAL A 24 3.56 -5.33 0.13
CA VAL A 24 2.82 -4.07 -0.03
C VAL A 24 1.55 -4.09 0.82
N ILE A 25 0.77 -5.17 0.75
CA ILE A 25 -0.48 -5.32 1.51
C ILE A 25 -0.24 -5.21 3.01
N ALA A 26 0.71 -5.98 3.54
CA ALA A 26 1.03 -5.98 4.97
C ALA A 26 1.45 -4.58 5.46
N GLN A 27 2.26 -3.87 4.67
CA GLN A 27 2.73 -2.53 5.01
C GLN A 27 1.62 -1.48 4.92
N VAL A 28 0.72 -1.57 3.95
CA VAL A 28 -0.44 -0.68 3.82
C VAL A 28 -1.41 -0.85 4.99
N GLN A 29 -1.71 -2.09 5.37
CA GLN A 29 -2.60 -2.37 6.51
C GLN A 29 -2.00 -1.83 7.81
N ARG A 30 -0.73 -2.15 8.08
CA ARG A 30 -0.01 -1.63 9.23
C ARG A 30 0.05 -0.10 9.24
N HIS A 31 0.32 0.51 8.10
CA HIS A 31 0.35 1.96 7.97
C HIS A 31 -1.01 2.59 8.32
N SER A 32 -2.11 2.01 7.85
CA SER A 32 -3.46 2.48 8.17
C SER A 32 -3.74 2.47 9.67
N GLU A 33 -3.35 1.39 10.35
CA GLU A 33 -3.52 1.25 11.80
C GLU A 33 -2.64 2.22 12.59
N GLU A 34 -1.34 2.29 12.28
CA GLU A 34 -0.36 3.06 13.07
C GLU A 34 -0.39 4.57 12.78
N ARG A 35 -0.72 4.99 11.54
CA ARG A 35 -0.61 6.40 11.10
C ARG A 35 -1.93 7.10 10.96
N HIS A 36 -3.01 6.35 10.76
CA HIS A 36 -4.33 6.92 10.61
C HIS A 36 -5.29 6.49 11.73
N GLU A 37 -4.85 5.60 12.64
CA GLU A 37 -5.69 5.04 13.71
C GLU A 37 -7.01 4.48 13.15
N LYS A 38 -6.96 4.01 11.89
CA LYS A 38 -8.10 3.49 11.13
C LYS A 38 -7.98 1.99 11.00
N SER A 39 -9.13 1.33 10.91
CA SER A 39 -9.16 -0.07 10.51
C SER A 39 -8.44 -0.27 9.17
N PRO A 40 -7.63 -1.33 9.04
CA PRO A 40 -6.90 -1.60 7.83
C PRO A 40 -7.89 -1.85 6.67
N PRO A 41 -7.61 -1.34 5.46
CA PRO A 41 -8.44 -1.61 4.30
C PRO A 41 -8.42 -3.12 3.96
N PRO A 42 -9.51 -3.67 3.40
CA PRO A 42 -9.52 -5.03 2.89
C PRO A 42 -8.45 -5.22 1.82
N GLU A 43 -7.86 -6.42 1.76
CA GLU A 43 -6.79 -6.70 0.81
C GLU A 43 -7.20 -6.49 -0.65
N ASP A 44 -8.44 -6.85 -1.01
CA ASP A 44 -8.96 -6.65 -2.37
C ASP A 44 -8.91 -5.17 -2.77
N VAL A 45 -9.28 -4.26 -1.86
CA VAL A 45 -9.24 -2.81 -2.10
C VAL A 45 -7.80 -2.31 -2.27
N ILE A 46 -6.85 -2.91 -1.55
CA ILE A 46 -5.43 -2.59 -1.71
C ILE A 46 -4.95 -3.05 -3.09
N ARG A 47 -5.27 -4.30 -3.47
CA ARG A 47 -4.90 -4.89 -4.77
C ARG A 47 -5.49 -4.09 -5.95
N GLU A 48 -6.75 -3.66 -5.87
CA GLU A 48 -7.39 -2.83 -6.90
C GLU A 48 -6.70 -1.49 -7.15
N ARG A 49 -6.02 -0.94 -6.14
CA ARG A 49 -5.31 0.35 -6.23
C ARG A 49 -3.80 0.20 -6.38
N MET A 50 -3.30 -1.03 -6.36
CA MET A 50 -1.88 -1.33 -6.48
C MET A 50 -1.45 -1.23 -7.94
N GLU A 51 -0.29 -0.62 -8.17
CA GLU A 51 0.30 -0.49 -9.50
C GLU A 51 1.45 -1.49 -9.67
N THR A 52 1.44 -2.26 -10.76
CA THR A 52 2.62 -3.04 -11.17
C THR A 52 3.53 -2.15 -12.00
N VAL A 53 4.81 -2.08 -11.61
CA VAL A 53 5.82 -1.24 -12.25
C VAL A 53 7.05 -2.07 -12.65
N ASP A 54 7.63 -1.76 -13.81
CA ASP A 54 8.88 -2.40 -14.24
C ASP A 54 10.07 -1.92 -13.42
N VAL A 55 11.01 -2.84 -13.16
CA VAL A 55 12.27 -2.57 -12.46
C VAL A 55 13.35 -2.71 -13.51
N GLU A 56 13.92 -1.59 -13.95
CA GLU A 56 15.07 -1.53 -14.87
C GLU A 56 16.39 -1.89 -14.15
#